data_AF-A0A6P5X7Q7-F1
#
_entry.id   AF-A0A6P5X7Q7-F1
#
_cell.length_a   1.000
_cell.length_b   1.000
_cell.length_c   1.000
_cell.angle_alpha   90.00
_cell.angle_beta   90.00
_cell.angle_gamma   90.00
#
_symmetry.space_group_name_H-M   'P 1'
#
loop_
_entity.id
_entity.type
_entity.pdbx_description
1 polymer ?
#
loop_
_entity_poly.entity_id
_entity_poly.type
_entity_poly.pdbx_seq_one_letter_code
_entity_poly.pdbx_strand_id
1 'polypeptide(L)'
;MDSRDMKHIILVSLLFLSMSQATSHSIHGDFIQCMSTQFRDYTKSFEIIFTSDSPLFQSILQSTIQNMRWLNYSTSTPLLIVTPFHESEIQAVLLCSKKLGLQIRTRSGGHDYEGLSYLCDTPFIIIDLINLRSIEINFEEETAWVQSGTTLGELYYAIGEKTSVHAFPAGLCPTVGVGGHFSGGGFGTLLRKYGLAADNILDAYLMDVNGQILDRKAMGEDLFWAIRGGGGASFGIILSWKIRLVRVPSTVTAFTISKTLEQGATKLVHMWQYIAYKLPEDLFIRVILQNVQEGNNGNNKTIQASFNSLFLGEIDKLIPLMNESFPELGLLAENCIQMSWIESTLYFAGFQQGLPLEVLLDKTQLYKSNFKAKSDFVREPIPEEGLEGIWKMFLAEEMVFIIMDPFGGQMNRIPESAVPFPHRNGNLYNIQYIVKWEVNDIKASNKQIHWIRMLYEYMRPYVSKDPRAAYLNYRDLDLGTNSLGSTSYAEANEWGKKYFKGNFKRLTRVKSMTDPQNSFRSEQSIPPLPRKYK
;
A
#
# COMPACT_ATOMS: atom_id res chain seq x y z
N MET A 1 -83.52 35.82 -39.66
CA MET A 1 -83.39 37.22 -39.19
C MET A 1 -82.79 37.12 -37.79
N ASP A 2 -81.56 37.49 -37.46
CA ASP A 2 -80.44 38.17 -38.10
C ASP A 2 -79.15 37.64 -37.41
N SER A 3 -78.07 37.26 -38.10
CA SER A 3 -76.97 38.13 -38.57
C SER A 3 -76.35 39.00 -37.44
N ARG A 4 -75.23 38.57 -36.82
CA ARG A 4 -73.85 39.01 -37.15
C ARG A 4 -72.81 38.83 -36.01
N ASP A 5 -71.59 38.53 -36.47
CA ASP A 5 -70.27 38.99 -36.01
C ASP A 5 -69.54 38.32 -34.81
N MET A 6 -68.91 37.20 -35.15
CA MET A 6 -67.46 36.91 -35.03
C MET A 6 -66.57 37.95 -34.33
N LYS A 7 -66.04 37.61 -33.15
CA LYS A 7 -64.70 38.02 -32.67
C LYS A 7 -64.06 36.88 -31.87
N HIS A 8 -63.04 36.24 -32.45
CA HIS A 8 -62.15 35.33 -31.74
C HIS A 8 -61.27 36.13 -30.76
N ILE A 9 -61.40 35.84 -29.47
CA ILE A 9 -60.49 36.32 -28.44
C ILE A 9 -59.36 35.29 -28.32
N ILE A 10 -58.21 35.59 -28.93
CA ILE A 10 -56.97 34.88 -28.69
C ILE A 10 -56.41 35.39 -27.36
N LEU A 11 -56.47 34.56 -26.33
CA LEU A 11 -55.82 34.83 -25.05
C LEU A 11 -54.31 34.58 -25.23
N VAL A 12 -53.54 35.64 -25.46
CA VAL A 12 -52.08 35.57 -25.48
C VAL A 12 -51.61 35.52 -24.02
N SER A 13 -51.35 34.31 -23.53
CA SER A 13 -50.59 34.10 -22.30
C SER A 13 -49.14 34.53 -22.55
N LEU A 14 -48.77 35.72 -22.07
CA LEU A 14 -47.38 36.16 -21.93
C LEU A 14 -46.70 35.26 -20.90
N LEU A 15 -46.15 34.14 -21.37
CA LEU A 15 -45.11 33.41 -20.66
C LEU A 15 -43.89 34.33 -20.60
N PHE A 16 -43.71 35.00 -19.45
CA PHE A 16 -42.40 35.49 -19.05
C PHE A 16 -41.49 34.26 -18.92
N LEU A 17 -40.83 33.89 -20.01
CA LEU A 17 -39.59 33.14 -19.97
C LEU A 17 -38.60 34.03 -19.21
N SER A 18 -38.52 33.83 -17.89
CA SER A 18 -37.30 34.16 -17.18
C SER A 18 -36.23 33.26 -17.79
N MET A 19 -35.51 33.76 -18.78
CA MET A 19 -34.20 33.23 -19.11
C MET A 19 -33.34 33.50 -17.88
N SER A 20 -33.36 32.58 -16.91
CA SER A 20 -32.23 32.43 -16.04
C SER A 20 -31.09 32.04 -16.97
N GLN A 21 -30.24 33.00 -17.31
CA GLN A 21 -28.86 32.68 -17.62
C GLN A 21 -28.32 32.00 -16.36
N ALA A 22 -28.48 30.69 -16.26
CA ALA A 22 -27.70 29.89 -15.36
C ALA A 22 -26.27 30.07 -15.87
N THR A 23 -25.52 30.96 -15.23
CA THR A 23 -24.07 30.99 -15.38
C THR A 23 -23.61 29.56 -15.12
N SER A 24 -23.08 28.92 -16.16
CA SER A 24 -22.38 27.65 -16.06
C SER A 24 -21.13 27.90 -15.20
N HIS A 25 -21.30 27.96 -13.88
CA HIS A 25 -20.18 27.93 -12.95
C HIS A 25 -19.57 26.54 -13.09
N SER A 26 -18.38 26.47 -13.67
CA SER A 26 -17.64 25.22 -13.69
C SER A 26 -17.30 24.88 -12.24
N ILE A 27 -17.48 23.62 -11.83
CA ILE A 27 -17.04 23.11 -10.52
C ILE A 27 -15.59 23.51 -10.22
N HIS A 28 -14.77 23.59 -11.27
CA HIS A 28 -13.43 24.16 -11.23
C HIS A 28 -13.40 25.63 -10.74
N GLY A 29 -14.16 26.52 -11.38
CA GLY A 29 -14.24 27.93 -10.97
C GLY A 29 -14.71 28.08 -9.52
N ASP A 30 -15.69 27.28 -9.10
CA ASP A 30 -16.19 27.28 -7.72
C ASP A 30 -15.15 26.77 -6.71
N PHE A 31 -14.37 25.75 -7.10
CA PHE A 31 -13.28 25.22 -6.27
C PHE A 31 -12.15 26.23 -6.12
N ILE A 32 -11.68 26.82 -7.22
CA ILE A 32 -10.65 27.87 -7.20
C ILE A 32 -11.13 29.09 -6.41
N GLN A 33 -12.38 29.49 -6.57
CA GLN A 33 -12.98 30.57 -5.79
C GLN A 33 -13.07 30.23 -4.30
N CYS A 34 -13.41 28.99 -3.95
CA CYS A 34 -13.38 28.54 -2.57
C CYS A 34 -11.96 28.60 -2.00
N MET A 35 -10.98 28.05 -2.72
CA MET A 35 -9.58 28.06 -2.32
C MET A 35 -9.06 29.49 -2.10
N SER A 36 -9.34 30.42 -3.02
CA SER A 36 -8.89 31.81 -2.90
C SER A 36 -9.49 32.54 -1.68
N THR A 37 -10.70 32.17 -1.26
CA THR A 37 -11.31 32.70 -0.03
C THR A 37 -10.73 32.12 1.24
N GLN A 38 -10.37 30.84 1.24
CA GLN A 38 -9.77 30.16 2.40
C GLN A 38 -8.26 30.45 2.55
N PHE A 39 -7.60 30.96 1.50
CA PHE A 39 -6.14 30.93 1.36
C PHE A 39 -5.49 32.29 1.01
N ARG A 40 -6.09 33.43 1.41
CA ARG A 40 -5.63 34.77 0.99
C ARG A 40 -4.17 35.12 1.32
N ASP A 41 -3.57 34.49 2.33
CA ASP A 41 -2.23 34.86 2.82
C ASP A 41 -1.08 33.95 2.31
N TYR A 42 -1.38 32.75 1.79
CA TYR A 42 -0.37 31.76 1.38
C TYR A 42 -0.32 31.50 -0.15
N THR A 43 -1.26 32.06 -0.91
CA THR A 43 -1.47 31.82 -2.37
C THR A 43 -0.36 32.33 -3.29
N LYS A 44 0.63 33.05 -2.77
CA LYS A 44 1.50 33.91 -3.60
C LYS A 44 2.79 33.28 -4.13
N SER A 45 3.17 32.06 -3.74
CA SER A 45 4.49 31.54 -4.10
C SER A 45 4.54 30.38 -5.10
N PHE A 46 3.50 29.52 -5.22
CA PHE A 46 3.53 28.38 -6.15
C PHE A 46 2.14 28.02 -6.72
N GLU A 47 2.08 27.64 -7.99
CA GLU A 47 0.90 27.04 -8.62
C GLU A 47 0.83 25.56 -8.22
N ILE A 48 0.00 25.25 -7.22
CA ILE A 48 -0.14 23.89 -6.64
C ILE A 48 -1.37 23.13 -7.15
N ILE A 49 -2.23 23.76 -7.94
CA ILE A 49 -3.48 23.20 -8.44
C ILE A 49 -3.33 22.91 -9.93
N PHE A 50 -3.56 21.66 -10.32
CA PHE A 50 -3.44 21.21 -11.70
C PHE A 50 -4.78 20.66 -12.17
N THR A 51 -5.25 21.16 -13.31
CA THR A 51 -6.51 20.77 -13.95
C THR A 51 -6.23 20.17 -15.31
N SER A 52 -7.23 19.59 -15.97
CA SER A 52 -7.07 19.05 -17.33
C SER A 52 -6.51 20.05 -18.36
N ASP A 53 -6.67 21.35 -18.10
CA ASP A 53 -6.17 22.43 -18.99
C ASP A 53 -4.68 22.74 -18.74
N SER A 54 -4.12 22.29 -17.61
CA SER A 54 -2.71 22.45 -17.29
C SER A 54 -1.84 21.47 -18.11
N PRO A 55 -0.76 21.93 -18.75
CA PRO A 55 0.14 21.04 -19.49
C PRO A 55 0.86 20.03 -18.59
N LEU A 56 0.90 20.26 -17.27
CA LEU A 56 1.54 19.38 -16.29
C LEU A 56 0.59 18.34 -15.68
N PHE A 57 -0.72 18.44 -15.93
CA PHE A 57 -1.70 17.57 -15.27
C PHE A 57 -1.44 16.08 -15.53
N GLN A 58 -1.23 15.71 -16.79
CA GLN A 58 -1.03 14.31 -17.15
C GLN A 58 0.29 13.75 -16.60
N SER A 59 1.37 14.53 -16.63
CA SER A 59 2.67 14.09 -16.11
C SER A 59 2.64 13.94 -14.59
N ILE A 60 1.99 14.85 -13.87
CA ILE A 60 1.80 14.74 -12.41
C ILE A 60 0.91 13.55 -12.08
N LEU A 61 -0.21 13.36 -12.80
CA LEU A 61 -1.10 12.22 -12.60
C LEU A 61 -0.35 10.90 -12.77
N GLN A 62 0.45 10.76 -13.82
CA GLN A 62 1.11 9.50 -14.16
C GLN A 62 2.42 9.23 -13.41
N SER A 63 3.09 10.27 -12.89
CA SER A 63 4.43 10.20 -12.28
C SER A 63 4.57 9.05 -11.27
N THR A 64 3.61 8.97 -10.35
CA THR A 64 3.57 8.02 -9.23
C THR A 64 2.54 6.90 -9.40
N ILE A 65 1.92 6.74 -10.57
CA ILE A 65 1.12 5.52 -10.86
C ILE A 65 2.09 4.35 -11.00
N GLN A 66 2.02 3.38 -10.09
CA GLN A 66 2.93 2.23 -10.08
C GLN A 66 2.33 0.97 -10.70
N ASN A 67 1.00 0.81 -10.62
CA ASN A 67 0.31 -0.27 -11.33
C ASN A 67 -0.18 0.24 -12.69
N MET A 68 0.54 -0.13 -13.76
CA MET A 68 0.29 0.38 -15.10
C MET A 68 -1.07 -0.03 -15.67
N ARG A 69 -1.71 -1.05 -15.09
CA ARG A 69 -3.08 -1.48 -15.44
C ARG A 69 -4.08 -0.32 -15.39
N TRP A 70 -3.79 0.69 -14.58
CA TRP A 70 -4.67 1.83 -14.37
C TRP A 70 -4.34 3.06 -15.23
N LEU A 71 -3.24 3.04 -16.01
CA LEU A 71 -2.78 4.20 -16.77
C LEU A 71 -3.82 4.70 -17.79
N ASN A 72 -4.55 3.78 -18.42
CA ASN A 72 -5.53 4.05 -19.47
C ASN A 72 -6.98 3.89 -18.99
N TYR A 73 -7.20 3.95 -17.67
CA TYR A 73 -8.54 3.78 -17.10
C TYR A 73 -9.37 5.06 -17.27
N SER A 74 -9.86 5.29 -18.49
CA SER A 74 -10.48 6.54 -18.94
C SER A 74 -11.77 6.93 -18.23
N THR A 75 -12.38 6.02 -17.47
CA THR A 75 -13.65 6.25 -16.77
C THR A 75 -13.47 6.91 -15.40
N SER A 76 -12.24 7.11 -14.93
CA SER A 76 -11.96 7.71 -13.61
C SER A 76 -10.78 8.68 -13.68
N THR A 77 -11.04 9.90 -14.16
CA THR A 77 -10.07 10.99 -14.17
C THR A 77 -10.39 11.99 -13.06
N PRO A 78 -9.43 12.40 -12.23
CA PRO A 78 -9.68 13.42 -11.21
C PRO A 78 -10.03 14.77 -11.85
N LEU A 79 -10.87 15.56 -11.19
CA LEU A 79 -11.19 16.92 -11.65
C LEU A 79 -9.98 17.86 -11.53
N LEU A 80 -9.19 17.68 -10.48
CA LEU A 80 -7.95 18.41 -10.24
C LEU A 80 -7.02 17.60 -9.33
N ILE A 81 -5.75 17.96 -9.37
CA ILE A 81 -4.69 17.46 -8.49
C ILE A 81 -4.13 18.65 -7.72
N VAL A 82 -3.93 18.49 -6.41
CA VAL A 82 -3.25 19.49 -5.58
C VAL A 82 -1.97 18.90 -5.00
N THR A 83 -0.84 19.60 -5.13
CA THR A 83 0.48 19.18 -4.60
C THR A 83 0.97 20.10 -3.47
N PRO A 84 0.35 20.02 -2.27
CA PRO A 84 0.61 20.94 -1.16
C PRO A 84 2.05 20.88 -0.63
N PHE A 85 2.61 22.04 -0.30
CA PHE A 85 3.84 22.26 0.45
C PHE A 85 3.59 22.51 1.94
N HIS A 86 2.38 22.93 2.32
CA HIS A 86 2.04 23.28 3.70
C HIS A 86 0.68 22.70 4.12
N GLU A 87 0.52 22.43 5.41
CA GLU A 87 -0.67 21.79 5.96
C GLU A 87 -1.93 22.65 5.78
N SER A 88 -1.80 23.98 5.79
CA SER A 88 -2.90 24.91 5.52
C SER A 88 -3.50 24.76 4.11
N GLU A 89 -2.71 24.33 3.12
CA GLU A 89 -3.19 24.05 1.76
C GLU A 89 -4.09 22.83 1.76
N ILE A 90 -3.69 21.78 2.48
CA ILE A 90 -4.49 20.57 2.66
C ILE A 90 -5.81 20.90 3.37
N GLN A 91 -5.76 21.74 4.40
CA GLN A 91 -6.95 22.18 5.12
C GLN A 91 -7.94 22.89 4.18
N ALA A 92 -7.46 23.85 3.39
CA ALA A 92 -8.29 24.58 2.44
C ALA A 92 -8.92 23.64 1.40
N VAL A 93 -8.11 22.74 0.83
CA VAL A 93 -8.58 21.74 -0.14
C VAL A 93 -9.67 20.86 0.47
N LEU A 94 -9.44 20.34 1.67
CA LEU A 94 -10.39 19.49 2.38
C LEU A 94 -11.74 20.19 2.60
N LEU A 95 -11.71 21.42 3.11
CA LEU A 95 -12.92 22.20 3.40
C LEU A 95 -13.66 22.57 2.11
N CYS A 96 -12.94 22.93 1.05
CA CYS A 96 -13.54 23.25 -0.24
C CYS A 96 -14.14 22.03 -0.94
N SER A 97 -13.47 20.88 -0.91
CA SER A 97 -14.04 19.63 -1.41
C SER A 97 -15.30 19.23 -0.67
N LYS A 98 -15.32 19.37 0.66
CA LYS A 98 -16.51 19.10 1.48
C LYS A 98 -17.66 20.03 1.11
N LYS A 99 -17.39 21.34 0.94
CA LYS A 99 -18.39 22.34 0.53
C LYS A 99 -18.99 22.03 -0.84
N LEU A 100 -18.19 21.49 -1.76
CA LEU A 100 -18.57 21.21 -3.15
C LEU A 100 -19.00 19.75 -3.38
N GLY A 101 -19.03 18.92 -2.34
CA GLY A 101 -19.43 17.51 -2.45
C GLY A 101 -18.44 16.63 -3.22
N LEU A 102 -17.18 17.04 -3.32
CA LEU A 102 -16.13 16.30 -4.04
C LEU A 102 -15.47 15.25 -3.13
N GLN A 103 -15.24 14.05 -3.67
CA GLN A 103 -14.42 13.05 -2.97
C GLN A 103 -12.93 13.42 -3.02
N ILE A 104 -12.19 12.97 -2.02
CA ILE A 104 -10.74 13.15 -1.93
C ILE A 104 -10.07 11.79 -1.99
N ARG A 105 -9.07 11.66 -2.86
CA ARG A 105 -8.07 10.60 -2.78
C ARG A 105 -6.74 11.20 -2.37
N THR A 106 -6.14 10.66 -1.31
CA THR A 106 -4.81 11.08 -0.86
C THR A 106 -3.77 10.17 -1.49
N ARG A 107 -2.75 10.75 -2.10
CA ARG A 107 -1.64 10.03 -2.72
C ARG A 107 -0.33 10.40 -2.05
N SER A 108 0.45 9.38 -1.72
CA SER A 108 1.84 9.47 -1.28
C SER A 108 2.70 8.89 -2.40
N GLY A 109 3.25 7.68 -2.25
CA GLY A 109 4.06 7.03 -3.32
C GLY A 109 3.28 6.35 -4.45
N GLY A 110 1.94 6.35 -4.40
CA GLY A 110 1.07 5.81 -5.47
C GLY A 110 1.14 4.30 -5.71
N HIS A 111 1.51 3.53 -4.69
CA HIS A 111 1.64 2.05 -4.71
C HIS A 111 0.35 1.28 -4.40
N ASP A 112 -0.83 1.91 -4.37
CA ASP A 112 -2.07 1.17 -4.10
C ASP A 112 -2.36 0.16 -5.23
N TYR A 113 -2.49 -1.12 -4.87
CA TYR A 113 -2.59 -2.22 -5.85
C TYR A 113 -3.84 -2.12 -6.73
N GLU A 114 -4.88 -1.47 -6.22
CA GLU A 114 -6.16 -1.27 -6.89
C GLU A 114 -6.36 0.19 -7.31
N GLY A 115 -5.30 1.00 -7.21
CA GLY A 115 -5.31 2.40 -7.65
C GLY A 115 -6.15 3.33 -6.79
N LEU A 116 -6.57 2.93 -5.58
CA LEU A 116 -7.52 3.70 -4.78
C LEU A 116 -6.99 5.05 -4.27
N SER A 117 -5.68 5.33 -4.41
CA SER A 117 -5.10 6.64 -4.16
C SER A 117 -5.28 7.65 -5.31
N TYR A 118 -5.73 7.20 -6.48
CA TYR A 118 -5.88 8.04 -7.68
C TYR A 118 -7.07 7.65 -8.58
N LEU A 119 -7.89 6.67 -8.18
CA LEU A 119 -9.14 6.29 -8.84
C LEU A 119 -10.32 6.48 -7.88
N CYS A 120 -11.46 6.87 -8.42
CA CYS A 120 -12.74 7.00 -7.74
C CYS A 120 -13.90 6.99 -8.75
N ASP A 121 -15.00 6.31 -8.42
CA ASP A 121 -16.19 6.24 -9.29
C ASP A 121 -17.07 7.50 -9.26
N THR A 122 -16.79 8.44 -8.36
CA THR A 122 -17.52 9.71 -8.22
C THR A 122 -16.57 10.87 -8.48
N PRO A 123 -17.08 12.06 -8.86
CA PRO A 123 -16.26 13.25 -9.01
C PRO A 123 -15.33 13.46 -7.80
N PHE A 124 -14.04 13.54 -8.07
CA PHE A 124 -13.02 13.53 -7.03
C PHE A 124 -11.82 14.40 -7.39
N ILE A 125 -11.02 14.68 -6.38
CA ILE A 125 -9.74 15.35 -6.49
C ILE A 125 -8.65 14.49 -5.87
N ILE A 126 -7.41 14.70 -6.29
CA ILE A 126 -6.24 14.09 -5.66
C ILE A 126 -5.52 15.13 -4.82
N ILE A 127 -5.24 14.79 -3.56
CA ILE A 127 -4.25 15.49 -2.73
C ILE A 127 -2.98 14.66 -2.79
N ASP A 128 -2.00 15.12 -3.57
CA ASP A 128 -0.73 14.44 -3.77
C ASP A 128 0.34 15.04 -2.84
N LEU A 129 0.71 14.28 -1.82
CA LEU A 129 1.62 14.71 -0.76
C LEU A 129 3.09 14.77 -1.19
N ILE A 130 3.41 14.62 -2.49
CA ILE A 130 4.79 14.57 -3.03
C ILE A 130 5.73 15.67 -2.53
N ASN A 131 5.19 16.84 -2.16
CA ASN A 131 5.96 18.00 -1.67
C ASN A 131 6.10 18.02 -0.13
N LEU A 132 5.30 17.27 0.64
CA LEU A 132 5.45 17.09 2.09
C LEU A 132 6.37 15.90 2.37
N ARG A 133 7.69 16.14 2.31
CA ARG A 133 8.72 15.09 2.35
C ARG A 133 9.90 15.37 3.30
N SER A 134 9.75 16.28 4.26
CA SER A 134 10.82 16.52 5.23
C SER A 134 11.09 15.30 6.11
N ILE A 135 12.36 15.11 6.45
CA ILE A 135 12.85 14.09 7.39
C ILE A 135 13.74 14.80 8.40
N GLU A 136 13.38 14.72 9.68
CA GLU A 136 14.15 15.29 10.79
C GLU A 136 14.53 14.16 11.74
N ILE A 137 15.83 13.84 11.83
CA ILE A 137 16.33 12.71 12.61
C ILE A 137 17.06 13.21 13.86
N ASN A 138 16.72 12.63 15.01
CA ASN A 138 17.47 12.75 16.25
C ASN A 138 18.06 11.39 16.62
N PHE A 139 19.37 11.22 16.38
CA PHE A 139 20.09 9.97 16.68
C PHE A 139 20.38 9.77 18.17
N GLU A 140 20.36 10.82 18.98
CA GLU A 140 20.52 10.70 20.43
C GLU A 140 19.25 10.11 21.07
N GLU A 141 18.08 10.54 20.60
CA GLU A 141 16.78 10.01 21.02
C GLU A 141 16.35 8.76 20.24
N GLU A 142 17.08 8.39 19.19
CA GLU A 142 16.73 7.31 18.25
C GLU A 142 15.32 7.51 17.66
N THR A 143 14.97 8.75 17.31
CA THR A 143 13.67 9.08 16.70
C THR A 143 13.82 9.89 15.43
N ALA A 144 12.78 9.88 14.59
CA ALA A 144 12.69 10.79 13.46
C ALA A 144 11.25 11.24 13.21
N TRP A 145 11.06 12.49 12.78
CA TRP A 145 9.84 12.95 12.14
C TRP A 145 9.96 12.79 10.63
N VAL A 146 8.96 12.16 10.01
CA VAL A 146 8.96 11.83 8.58
C VAL A 146 7.62 12.24 7.98
N GLN A 147 7.62 13.19 7.04
CA GLN A 147 6.39 13.60 6.37
C GLN A 147 5.86 12.52 5.41
N SER A 148 4.54 12.46 5.24
CA SER A 148 3.86 11.35 4.57
C SER A 148 4.14 11.23 3.06
N GLY A 149 4.64 12.28 2.42
CA GLY A 149 5.08 12.27 1.02
C GLY A 149 6.44 11.62 0.79
N THR A 150 7.21 11.40 1.84
CA THR A 150 8.52 10.72 1.79
C THR A 150 8.37 9.27 1.33
N THR A 151 9.32 8.78 0.53
CA THR A 151 9.43 7.36 0.16
C THR A 151 10.31 6.57 1.12
N LEU A 152 10.19 5.24 1.13
CA LEU A 152 11.06 4.37 1.93
C LEU A 152 12.53 4.55 1.56
N GLY A 153 12.84 4.73 0.27
CA GLY A 153 14.20 5.00 -0.20
C GLY A 153 14.78 6.29 0.34
N GLU A 154 14.01 7.39 0.32
CA GLU A 154 14.40 8.67 0.92
C GLU A 154 14.66 8.53 2.43
N LEU A 155 13.78 7.80 3.15
CA LEU A 155 13.95 7.55 4.58
C LEU A 155 15.21 6.70 4.87
N TYR A 156 15.40 5.61 4.15
CA TYR A 156 16.55 4.72 4.34
C TYR A 156 17.85 5.45 4.02
N TYR A 157 17.90 6.21 2.93
CA TYR A 157 19.04 7.05 2.58
C TYR A 157 19.38 8.03 3.71
N ALA A 158 18.40 8.80 4.19
CA ALA A 158 18.62 9.79 5.25
C ALA A 158 19.17 9.18 6.55
N ILE A 159 18.78 7.95 6.89
CA ILE A 159 19.33 7.20 8.03
C ILE A 159 20.74 6.70 7.72
N GLY A 160 20.89 5.94 6.62
CA GLY A 160 22.10 5.21 6.27
C GLY A 160 23.28 6.08 5.86
N GLU A 161 23.01 7.29 5.35
CA GLU A 161 24.03 8.29 5.02
C GLU A 161 24.77 8.79 6.28
N LYS A 162 24.10 8.82 7.44
CA LYS A 162 24.66 9.38 8.69
C LYS A 162 25.19 8.33 9.65
N THR A 163 24.73 7.08 9.56
CA THR A 163 25.06 6.02 10.53
C THR A 163 24.92 4.64 9.91
N SER A 164 25.82 3.73 10.27
CA SER A 164 25.75 2.31 9.90
C SER A 164 25.03 1.42 10.93
N VAL A 165 24.68 1.96 12.10
CA VAL A 165 24.13 1.19 13.24
C VAL A 165 22.66 1.47 13.54
N HIS A 166 21.99 2.26 12.71
CA HIS A 166 20.55 2.54 12.82
C HIS A 166 19.83 2.11 11.54
N ALA A 167 18.59 1.69 11.71
CA ALA A 167 17.70 1.26 10.65
C ALA A 167 16.25 1.63 10.99
N PHE A 168 15.33 1.34 10.06
CA PHE A 168 13.91 1.38 10.33
C PHE A 168 13.20 0.16 9.70
N PRO A 169 12.36 -0.60 10.45
CA PRO A 169 11.72 -1.81 9.95
C PRO A 169 10.50 -1.50 9.07
N ALA A 170 10.72 -1.31 7.77
CA ALA A 170 9.66 -1.12 6.79
C ALA A 170 9.89 -1.98 5.53
N GLY A 171 9.19 -1.67 4.43
CA GLY A 171 9.18 -2.46 3.19
C GLY A 171 10.46 -2.41 2.36
N LEU A 172 10.51 -3.27 1.35
CA LEU A 172 11.72 -3.47 0.51
C LEU A 172 11.76 -2.53 -0.71
N CYS A 173 10.61 -2.06 -1.19
CA CYS A 173 10.51 -1.27 -2.41
C CYS A 173 10.78 0.22 -2.12
N PRO A 174 11.86 0.83 -2.64
CA PRO A 174 12.25 2.19 -2.27
C PRO A 174 11.23 3.27 -2.62
N THR A 175 10.50 3.11 -3.71
CA THR A 175 9.52 4.11 -4.20
C THR A 175 8.18 4.08 -3.46
N VAL A 176 7.99 3.15 -2.52
CA VAL A 176 6.78 3.10 -1.69
C VAL A 176 6.75 4.29 -0.75
N GLY A 177 5.63 5.02 -0.72
CA GLY A 177 5.45 6.18 0.15
C GLY A 177 5.05 5.80 1.57
N VAL A 178 5.66 6.46 2.56
CA VAL A 178 5.48 6.14 3.99
C VAL A 178 4.04 6.33 4.46
N GLY A 179 3.32 7.32 3.92
CA GLY A 179 1.93 7.60 4.30
C GLY A 179 1.00 6.40 4.13
N GLY A 180 1.02 5.79 2.94
CA GLY A 180 0.26 4.57 2.67
C GLY A 180 0.83 3.36 3.41
N HIS A 181 2.16 3.19 3.35
CA HIS A 181 2.85 2.01 3.86
C HIS A 181 2.66 1.82 5.36
N PHE A 182 3.00 2.83 6.16
CA PHE A 182 2.92 2.78 7.62
C PHE A 182 1.48 2.64 8.07
N SER A 183 0.55 3.34 7.39
CA SER A 183 -0.85 3.33 7.80
C SER A 183 -1.56 1.99 7.60
N GLY A 184 -1.03 1.12 6.75
CA GLY A 184 -1.49 -0.26 6.57
C GLY A 184 -0.66 -1.32 7.28
N GLY A 185 0.35 -0.92 8.08
CA GLY A 185 1.26 -1.82 8.80
C GLY A 185 2.70 -1.63 8.35
N GLY A 186 3.03 -2.20 7.20
CA GLY A 186 4.36 -2.14 6.58
C GLY A 186 5.32 -3.17 7.16
N PHE A 187 5.76 -4.15 6.36
CA PHE A 187 6.74 -5.14 6.78
C PHE A 187 7.83 -5.29 5.72
N GLY A 188 8.99 -5.79 6.16
CA GLY A 188 10.11 -6.15 5.32
C GLY A 188 11.11 -7.02 6.06
N THR A 189 12.39 -6.98 5.67
CA THR A 189 13.42 -7.93 6.14
C THR A 189 13.68 -7.90 7.64
N LEU A 190 13.31 -6.82 8.32
CA LEU A 190 13.47 -6.64 9.77
C LEU A 190 12.24 -7.12 10.59
N LEU A 191 11.19 -7.64 9.95
CA LEU A 191 9.92 -7.94 10.63
C LEU A 191 10.04 -8.91 11.81
N ARG A 192 10.93 -9.91 11.70
CA ARG A 192 11.07 -10.96 12.72
C ARG A 192 11.76 -10.46 13.99
N LYS A 193 12.54 -9.38 13.91
CA LYS A 193 13.23 -8.79 15.05
C LYS A 193 12.49 -7.60 15.65
N TYR A 194 11.93 -6.74 14.79
CA TYR A 194 11.39 -5.45 15.22
C TYR A 194 9.90 -5.26 14.95
N GLY A 195 9.23 -6.23 14.31
CA GLY A 195 7.83 -6.11 13.93
C GLY A 195 7.63 -5.21 12.71
N LEU A 196 6.44 -4.64 12.60
CA LEU A 196 6.03 -3.77 11.49
C LEU A 196 6.59 -2.35 11.65
N ALA A 197 6.56 -1.57 10.57
CA ALA A 197 6.78 -0.13 10.63
C ALA A 197 5.79 0.52 11.63
N ALA A 198 4.52 0.13 11.54
CA ALA A 198 3.46 0.58 12.44
C ALA A 198 3.68 0.25 13.93
N ASP A 199 4.42 -0.82 14.24
CA ASP A 199 4.76 -1.19 15.62
C ASP A 199 5.82 -0.24 16.22
N ASN A 200 6.53 0.50 15.36
CA ASN A 200 7.65 1.39 15.72
C ASN A 200 7.30 2.88 15.58
N ILE A 201 6.01 3.23 15.55
CA ILE A 201 5.50 4.60 15.50
C ILE A 201 5.18 5.10 16.91
N LEU A 202 5.70 6.28 17.25
CA LEU A 202 5.59 6.92 18.56
C LEU A 202 4.51 8.00 18.60
N ASP A 203 4.35 8.73 17.50
CA ASP A 203 3.44 9.86 17.32
C ASP A 203 3.11 10.05 15.83
N ALA A 204 2.13 10.91 15.51
CA ALA A 204 1.78 11.28 14.15
C ALA A 204 1.04 12.62 14.14
N TYR A 205 1.19 13.40 13.08
CA TYR A 205 0.27 14.50 12.79
C TYR A 205 -0.77 14.03 11.76
N LEU A 206 -2.05 14.17 12.09
CA LEU A 206 -3.17 13.83 11.21
C LEU A 206 -4.13 15.01 11.08
N MET A 207 -4.57 15.29 9.85
CA MET A 207 -5.67 16.19 9.59
C MET A 207 -7.01 15.45 9.58
N ASP A 208 -7.91 15.86 10.46
CA ASP A 208 -9.24 15.29 10.60
C ASP A 208 -10.23 15.81 9.53
N VAL A 209 -11.50 15.39 9.61
CA VAL A 209 -12.55 15.74 8.65
C VAL A 209 -13.01 17.21 8.70
N ASN A 210 -12.58 17.94 9.73
CA ASN A 210 -12.85 19.35 9.91
C ASN A 210 -11.63 20.21 9.60
N GLY A 211 -10.53 19.60 9.14
CA GLY A 211 -9.28 20.29 8.85
C GLY A 211 -8.44 20.60 10.09
N GLN A 212 -8.75 20.03 11.25
CA GLN A 212 -7.93 20.18 12.45
C GLN A 212 -6.73 19.26 12.39
N ILE A 213 -5.56 19.77 12.76
CA ILE A 213 -4.32 19.00 12.85
C ILE A 213 -4.18 18.48 14.26
N LEU A 214 -4.04 17.17 14.37
CA LEU A 214 -4.02 16.44 15.63
C LEU A 214 -2.69 15.70 15.73
N ASP A 215 -1.94 15.95 16.79
CA ASP A 215 -0.88 15.05 17.26
C ASP A 215 -1.51 13.83 17.97
N ARG A 216 -0.70 12.87 18.44
CA ARG A 216 -1.18 11.70 19.19
C ARG A 216 -2.06 12.09 20.38
N LYS A 217 -1.64 13.11 21.13
CA LYS A 217 -2.35 13.56 22.33
C LYS A 217 -3.74 14.10 21.97
N ALA A 218 -3.84 14.95 20.96
CA ALA A 218 -5.07 15.56 20.51
C ALA A 218 -6.00 14.57 19.82
N MET A 219 -5.48 13.62 19.03
CA MET A 219 -6.31 12.60 18.37
C MET A 219 -6.79 11.49 19.32
N GLY A 220 -6.09 11.31 20.44
CA GLY A 220 -6.35 10.24 21.41
C GLY A 220 -5.88 8.86 20.93
N GLU A 221 -5.75 7.94 21.88
CA GLU A 221 -5.15 6.62 21.63
C GLU A 221 -5.95 5.75 20.66
N ASP A 222 -7.26 5.95 20.54
CA ASP A 222 -8.11 5.17 19.63
C ASP A 222 -7.84 5.52 18.15
N LEU A 223 -7.76 6.81 17.81
CA LEU A 223 -7.41 7.22 16.46
C LEU A 223 -5.93 6.93 16.17
N PHE A 224 -5.04 7.18 17.13
CA PHE A 224 -3.63 6.82 17.00
C PHE A 224 -3.41 5.31 16.80
N TRP A 225 -4.20 4.47 17.46
CA TRP A 225 -4.23 3.03 17.19
C TRP A 225 -4.73 2.74 15.77
N ALA A 226 -5.85 3.33 15.36
CA ALA A 226 -6.49 3.04 14.08
C ALA A 226 -5.61 3.38 12.86
N ILE A 227 -4.83 4.46 12.92
CA ILE A 227 -3.96 4.85 11.81
C ILE A 227 -2.72 3.97 11.67
N ARG A 228 -2.34 3.20 12.69
CA ARG A 228 -1.15 2.32 12.68
C ARG A 228 -1.45 0.92 12.14
N GLY A 229 -2.19 0.83 11.02
CA GLY A 229 -2.49 -0.44 10.38
C GLY A 229 -3.90 -0.54 9.78
N GLY A 230 -4.81 0.38 10.12
CA GLY A 230 -6.21 0.38 9.65
C GLY A 230 -6.43 1.01 8.27
N GLY A 231 -5.37 1.53 7.64
CA GLY A 231 -5.41 2.28 6.38
C GLY A 231 -5.82 3.73 6.60
N GLY A 232 -4.85 4.64 6.51
CA GLY A 232 -5.01 6.07 6.84
C GLY A 232 -6.14 6.76 6.06
N ALA A 233 -6.35 6.36 4.81
CA ALA A 233 -7.41 6.86 3.94
C ALA A 233 -8.84 6.68 4.49
N SER A 234 -9.04 5.88 5.53
CA SER A 234 -10.34 5.75 6.21
C SER A 234 -10.54 6.79 7.32
N PHE A 235 -9.50 7.48 7.79
CA PHE A 235 -9.56 8.23 9.05
C PHE A 235 -9.15 9.70 8.93
N GLY A 236 -8.35 10.05 7.93
CA GLY A 236 -7.87 11.43 7.74
C GLY A 236 -6.72 11.51 6.74
N ILE A 237 -6.09 12.66 6.69
CA ILE A 237 -4.87 12.89 5.91
C ILE A 237 -3.70 12.91 6.88
N ILE A 238 -2.88 11.87 6.86
CA ILE A 238 -1.71 11.79 7.75
C ILE A 238 -0.63 12.67 7.15
N LEU A 239 -0.15 13.64 7.92
CA LEU A 239 0.82 14.64 7.49
C LEU A 239 2.25 14.17 7.75
N SER A 240 2.49 13.55 8.91
CA SER A 240 3.81 13.01 9.27
C SER A 240 3.72 11.98 10.40
N TRP A 241 4.82 11.24 10.55
CA TRP A 241 5.00 10.19 11.54
C TRP A 241 6.21 10.47 12.39
N LYS A 242 6.10 10.33 13.72
CA LYS A 242 7.26 10.20 14.60
C LYS A 242 7.58 8.71 14.74
N ILE A 243 8.73 8.29 14.24
CA ILE A 243 9.19 6.90 14.26
C ILE A 243 10.28 6.69 15.30
N ARG A 244 10.38 5.46 15.81
CA ARG A 244 11.53 4.97 16.57
C ARG A 244 12.49 4.26 15.62
N LEU A 245 13.74 4.73 15.56
CA LEU A 245 14.82 4.03 14.89
C LEU A 245 15.20 2.78 15.69
N VAL A 246 15.69 1.76 14.99
CA VAL A 246 16.14 0.52 15.61
C VAL A 246 17.62 0.34 15.38
N ARG A 247 18.31 -0.32 16.32
CA ARG A 247 19.74 -0.62 16.19
C ARG A 247 19.96 -1.81 15.27
N VAL A 248 21.00 -1.74 14.46
CA VAL A 248 21.50 -2.87 13.66
C VAL A 248 23.02 -2.96 13.82
N PRO A 249 23.63 -4.15 13.66
CA PRO A 249 25.08 -4.24 13.56
C PRO A 249 25.58 -3.42 12.37
N SER A 250 26.79 -2.86 12.49
CA SER A 250 27.42 -2.12 11.38
C SER A 250 27.67 -3.01 10.15
N THR A 251 27.77 -4.32 10.36
CA THR A 251 27.94 -5.34 9.33
C THR A 251 26.80 -6.35 9.42
N VAL A 252 26.06 -6.49 8.34
CA VAL A 252 25.04 -7.52 8.13
C VAL A 252 25.48 -8.46 7.02
N THR A 253 24.89 -9.64 6.94
CA THR A 253 25.20 -10.64 5.90
C THR A 253 23.94 -10.96 5.09
N ALA A 254 24.04 -10.88 3.77
CA ALA A 254 22.97 -11.25 2.85
C ALA A 254 23.38 -12.42 1.96
N PHE A 255 22.42 -13.22 1.51
CA PHE A 255 22.63 -14.23 0.47
C PHE A 255 21.37 -14.43 -0.37
N THR A 256 21.54 -14.92 -1.60
CA THR A 256 20.46 -15.47 -2.41
C THR A 256 20.91 -16.78 -3.03
N ILE A 257 20.22 -17.87 -2.68
CA ILE A 257 20.44 -19.18 -3.30
C ILE A 257 19.22 -19.50 -4.13
N SER A 258 19.42 -19.79 -5.42
CA SER A 258 18.36 -20.18 -6.33
C SER A 258 18.45 -21.67 -6.66
N LYS A 259 17.31 -22.36 -6.63
CA LYS A 259 17.19 -23.77 -6.98
C LYS A 259 16.03 -23.96 -7.95
N THR A 260 16.24 -24.71 -9.02
CA THR A 260 15.15 -25.12 -9.92
C THR A 260 14.44 -26.37 -9.40
N LEU A 261 13.33 -26.76 -10.02
CA LEU A 261 12.62 -28.01 -9.68
C LEU A 261 13.54 -29.23 -9.78
N GLU A 262 14.38 -29.29 -10.81
CA GLU A 262 15.34 -30.38 -11.04
C GLU A 262 16.43 -30.43 -9.97
N GLN A 263 16.71 -29.29 -9.35
CA GLN A 263 17.66 -29.14 -8.24
C GLN A 263 17.01 -29.34 -6.86
N GLY A 264 15.76 -29.82 -6.80
CA GLY A 264 15.06 -30.14 -5.55
C GLY A 264 14.32 -28.97 -4.89
N ALA A 265 13.98 -27.91 -5.64
CA ALA A 265 13.29 -26.74 -5.10
C ALA A 265 12.01 -27.08 -4.30
N THR A 266 11.17 -28.02 -4.77
CA THR A 266 9.95 -28.42 -4.05
C THR A 266 10.25 -28.86 -2.62
N LYS A 267 11.25 -29.72 -2.43
CA LYS A 267 11.64 -30.23 -1.11
C LYS A 267 12.21 -29.13 -0.23
N LEU A 268 13.06 -28.27 -0.78
CA LEU A 268 13.66 -27.16 -0.03
C LEU A 268 12.61 -26.14 0.43
N VAL A 269 11.66 -25.79 -0.45
CA VAL A 269 10.51 -24.93 -0.08
C VAL A 269 9.67 -25.62 0.97
N HIS A 270 9.39 -26.92 0.81
CA HIS A 270 8.63 -27.69 1.78
C HIS A 270 9.29 -27.66 3.16
N MET A 271 10.59 -27.93 3.25
CA MET A 271 11.38 -27.87 4.49
C MET A 271 11.42 -26.46 5.10
N TRP A 272 11.62 -25.43 4.27
CA TRP A 272 11.65 -24.04 4.71
C TRP A 272 10.39 -23.64 5.51
N GLN A 273 9.21 -24.14 5.13
CA GLN A 273 7.95 -23.86 5.84
C GLN A 273 7.97 -24.30 7.31
N TYR A 274 8.75 -25.32 7.68
CA TYR A 274 8.82 -25.86 9.04
C TYR A 274 9.81 -25.12 9.94
N ILE A 275 10.79 -24.43 9.35
CA ILE A 275 11.94 -23.87 10.07
C ILE A 275 11.99 -22.35 10.04
N ALA A 276 11.57 -21.70 8.94
CA ALA A 276 11.88 -20.28 8.70
C ALA A 276 11.31 -19.36 9.78
N TYR A 277 10.11 -19.66 10.27
CA TYR A 277 9.46 -18.90 11.35
C TYR A 277 10.08 -19.15 12.74
N LYS A 278 10.85 -20.24 12.90
CA LYS A 278 11.52 -20.65 14.16
C LYS A 278 12.98 -20.22 14.25
N LEU A 279 13.61 -19.82 13.15
CA LEU A 279 15.00 -19.36 13.12
C LEU A 279 15.23 -18.20 14.12
N PRO A 280 16.46 -17.94 14.57
CA PRO A 280 16.77 -16.77 15.40
C PRO A 280 16.22 -15.48 14.79
N GLU A 281 15.79 -14.52 15.62
CA GLU A 281 15.10 -13.29 15.17
C GLU A 281 15.96 -12.42 14.25
N ASP A 282 17.29 -12.57 14.35
CA ASP A 282 18.28 -11.92 13.50
C ASP A 282 18.33 -12.46 12.06
N LEU A 283 17.74 -13.63 11.79
CA LEU A 283 17.77 -14.28 10.49
C LEU A 283 16.39 -14.22 9.80
N PHE A 284 16.36 -13.59 8.64
CA PHE A 284 15.20 -13.53 7.76
C PHE A 284 15.55 -14.24 6.45
N ILE A 285 14.75 -15.24 6.05
CA ILE A 285 14.91 -15.93 4.76
C ILE A 285 13.54 -15.99 4.09
N ARG A 286 13.31 -15.16 3.06
CA ARG A 286 12.10 -15.28 2.22
C ARG A 286 12.34 -16.20 1.05
N VAL A 287 11.26 -16.75 0.50
CA VAL A 287 11.29 -17.52 -0.75
C VAL A 287 10.58 -16.73 -1.84
N ILE A 288 11.25 -16.54 -2.97
CA ILE A 288 10.66 -15.98 -4.18
C ILE A 288 10.55 -17.11 -5.20
N LEU A 289 9.33 -17.45 -5.59
CA LEU A 289 9.02 -18.44 -6.60
C LEU A 289 8.68 -17.72 -7.90
N GLN A 290 9.31 -18.11 -9.00
CA GLN A 290 9.05 -17.56 -10.33
C GLN A 290 9.26 -18.63 -11.40
N ASN A 291 8.57 -18.49 -12.52
CA ASN A 291 8.87 -19.28 -13.71
C ASN A 291 10.07 -18.69 -14.46
N VAL A 292 10.98 -19.55 -14.92
CA VAL A 292 12.20 -19.17 -15.65
C VAL A 292 12.38 -20.06 -16.88
N GLN A 293 13.15 -19.60 -17.86
CA GLN A 293 13.56 -20.42 -19.00
C GLN A 293 14.61 -21.44 -18.57
N GLU A 294 14.51 -22.66 -19.10
CA GLU A 294 15.45 -23.74 -18.82
C GLU A 294 16.72 -23.60 -19.68
N GLY A 295 17.80 -23.09 -19.09
CA GLY A 295 19.09 -22.90 -19.75
C GLY A 295 19.09 -21.83 -20.86
N ASN A 296 20.26 -21.58 -21.46
CA ASN A 296 20.42 -20.52 -22.48
C ASN A 296 19.80 -20.86 -23.85
N ASN A 297 19.42 -22.12 -24.09
CA ASN A 297 18.95 -22.63 -25.40
C ASN A 297 17.63 -23.44 -25.31
N GLY A 298 16.98 -23.52 -24.15
CA GLY A 298 15.76 -24.33 -23.98
C GLY A 298 14.49 -23.54 -24.27
N ASN A 299 13.54 -24.17 -24.98
CA ASN A 299 12.16 -23.68 -25.13
C ASN A 299 11.26 -24.08 -23.94
N ASN A 300 11.78 -24.84 -22.97
CA ASN A 300 11.02 -25.33 -21.83
C ASN A 300 11.16 -24.37 -20.64
N LYS A 301 10.05 -24.19 -19.91
CA LYS A 301 10.03 -23.41 -18.67
C LYS A 301 10.17 -24.35 -17.47
N THR A 302 10.90 -23.90 -16.45
CA THR A 302 10.92 -24.54 -15.12
C THR A 302 10.57 -23.51 -14.04
N ILE A 303 10.43 -23.96 -12.80
CA ILE A 303 10.20 -23.07 -11.65
C ILE A 303 11.49 -22.94 -10.86
N GLN A 304 11.83 -21.70 -10.51
CA GLN A 304 12.96 -21.38 -9.65
C GLN A 304 12.44 -20.87 -8.31
N ALA A 305 12.98 -21.44 -7.22
CA ALA A 305 12.85 -20.93 -5.87
C ALA A 305 14.15 -20.22 -5.47
N SER A 306 14.05 -18.93 -5.14
CA SER A 306 15.15 -18.10 -4.67
C SER A 306 14.99 -17.81 -3.19
N PHE A 307 15.89 -18.36 -2.38
CA PHE A 307 16.00 -18.16 -0.93
C PHE A 307 16.81 -16.90 -0.67
N ASN A 308 16.13 -15.78 -0.44
CA ASN A 308 16.70 -14.45 -0.34
C ASN A 308 16.71 -13.99 1.12
N SER A 309 17.90 -13.69 1.66
CA SER A 309 18.14 -13.65 3.11
C SER A 309 18.84 -12.39 3.59
N LEU A 310 18.47 -11.96 4.80
CA LEU A 310 19.18 -10.97 5.60
C LEU A 310 19.47 -11.56 6.98
N PHE A 311 20.72 -11.52 7.38
CA PHE A 311 21.17 -11.86 8.72
C PHE A 311 21.78 -10.63 9.40
N LEU A 312 21.25 -10.26 10.56
CA LEU A 312 21.78 -9.18 11.40
C LEU A 312 22.99 -9.64 12.20
N GLY A 313 24.04 -9.99 11.47
CA GLY A 313 25.31 -10.44 12.01
C GLY A 313 26.29 -10.81 10.90
N GLU A 314 27.44 -11.32 11.32
CA GLU A 314 28.55 -11.66 10.44
C GLU A 314 28.51 -13.11 9.94
N ILE A 315 29.27 -13.37 8.88
CA ILE A 315 29.28 -14.64 8.15
C ILE A 315 29.77 -15.82 9.01
N ASP A 316 30.68 -15.55 9.94
CA ASP A 316 31.26 -16.51 10.89
C ASP A 316 30.20 -17.11 11.83
N LYS A 317 29.12 -16.37 12.11
CA LYS A 317 27.96 -16.83 12.88
C LYS A 317 26.86 -17.41 11.99
N LEU A 318 26.70 -16.87 10.78
CA LEU A 318 25.66 -17.32 9.85
C LEU A 318 25.90 -18.75 9.36
N ILE A 319 27.14 -19.07 8.96
CA ILE A 319 27.45 -20.37 8.36
C ILE A 319 27.21 -21.53 9.34
N PRO A 320 27.70 -21.51 10.60
CA PRO A 320 27.37 -22.55 11.58
C PRO A 320 25.86 -22.67 11.84
N LEU A 321 25.16 -21.53 11.97
CA LEU A 321 23.71 -21.51 12.18
C LEU A 321 22.96 -22.21 11.04
N MET A 322 23.35 -21.94 9.80
CA MET A 322 22.72 -22.54 8.62
C MET A 322 23.07 -24.02 8.47
N ASN A 323 24.30 -24.44 8.81
CA ASN A 323 24.68 -25.85 8.84
C ASN A 323 23.91 -26.65 9.88
N GLU A 324 23.52 -26.03 10.99
CA GLU A 324 22.69 -26.66 12.03
C GLU A 324 21.20 -26.67 11.65
N SER A 325 20.69 -25.53 11.18
CA SER A 325 19.24 -25.31 11.08
C SER A 325 18.66 -25.57 9.69
N PHE A 326 19.46 -25.47 8.62
CA PHE A 326 19.03 -25.69 7.24
C PHE A 326 20.18 -26.14 6.30
N PRO A 327 20.90 -27.24 6.63
CA PRO A 327 22.06 -27.68 5.87
C PRO A 327 21.73 -28.04 4.41
N GLU A 328 20.51 -28.49 4.12
CA GLU A 328 20.07 -28.90 2.79
C GLU A 328 20.06 -27.76 1.78
N LEU A 329 19.96 -26.50 2.24
CA LEU A 329 20.07 -25.35 1.36
C LEU A 329 21.48 -25.25 0.73
N GLY A 330 22.49 -25.79 1.40
CA GLY A 330 23.87 -25.83 0.92
C GLY A 330 24.53 -24.46 0.89
N LEU A 331 24.29 -23.62 1.90
CA LEU A 331 24.88 -22.28 1.99
C LEU A 331 26.39 -22.38 2.23
N LEU A 332 27.17 -21.79 1.32
CA LEU A 332 28.62 -21.64 1.45
C LEU A 332 28.99 -20.18 1.72
N ALA A 333 30.17 -19.97 2.30
CA ALA A 333 30.66 -18.62 2.61
C ALA A 333 30.77 -17.73 1.36
N GLU A 334 31.15 -18.30 0.21
CA GLU A 334 31.21 -17.63 -1.09
C GLU A 334 29.86 -17.16 -1.63
N ASN A 335 28.74 -17.65 -1.10
CA ASN A 335 27.40 -17.18 -1.48
C ASN A 335 26.93 -15.98 -0.65
N CYS A 336 27.68 -15.61 0.39
CA CYS A 336 27.33 -14.56 1.32
C CYS A 336 28.03 -13.25 0.95
N ILE A 337 27.34 -12.14 1.18
CA ILE A 337 27.89 -10.79 1.02
C ILE A 337 27.72 -10.07 2.35
N GLN A 338 28.84 -9.65 2.94
CA GLN A 338 28.83 -8.76 4.10
C GLN A 338 28.78 -7.31 3.63
N MET A 339 27.90 -6.53 4.23
CA MET A 339 27.64 -5.13 3.87
C MET A 339 27.03 -4.38 5.05
N SER A 340 26.85 -3.07 4.95
CA SER A 340 26.03 -2.30 5.88
C SER A 340 24.53 -2.59 5.68
N TRP A 341 23.71 -2.27 6.68
CA TRP A 341 22.26 -2.42 6.54
C TRP A 341 21.71 -1.60 5.36
N ILE A 342 22.20 -0.38 5.14
CA ILE A 342 21.71 0.47 4.04
C ILE A 342 22.02 -0.16 2.68
N GLU A 343 23.20 -0.72 2.47
CA GLU A 343 23.55 -1.46 1.25
C GLU A 343 22.66 -2.68 1.06
N SER A 344 22.25 -3.35 2.16
CA SER A 344 21.29 -4.45 2.07
C SER A 344 19.94 -3.98 1.52
N THR A 345 19.52 -2.73 1.76
CA THR A 345 18.27 -2.22 1.17
C THR A 345 18.37 -2.12 -0.35
N LEU A 346 19.54 -1.75 -0.90
CA LEU A 346 19.77 -1.75 -2.36
C LEU A 346 19.72 -3.18 -2.91
N TYR A 347 20.37 -4.12 -2.21
CA TYR A 347 20.37 -5.54 -2.56
C TYR A 347 18.95 -6.10 -2.66
N PHE A 348 18.09 -5.84 -1.67
CA PHE A 348 16.70 -6.31 -1.67
C PHE A 348 15.78 -5.59 -2.66
N ALA A 349 16.13 -4.34 -3.03
CA ALA A 349 15.44 -3.59 -4.08
C ALA A 349 15.83 -4.04 -5.50
N GLY A 350 16.81 -4.94 -5.63
CA GLY A 350 17.26 -5.50 -6.92
C GLY A 350 18.22 -4.59 -7.68
N PHE A 351 18.84 -3.61 -7.01
CA PHE A 351 19.90 -2.81 -7.61
C PHE A 351 21.19 -3.63 -7.79
N GLN A 352 21.97 -3.26 -8.80
CA GLN A 352 23.31 -3.85 -8.99
C GLN A 352 24.21 -3.48 -7.81
N GLN A 353 25.07 -4.43 -7.41
CA GLN A 353 26.04 -4.22 -6.35
C GLN A 353 27.02 -3.11 -6.72
N GLY A 354 27.34 -2.25 -5.75
CA GLY A 354 28.30 -1.15 -5.93
C GLY A 354 27.70 0.14 -6.49
N LEU A 355 26.40 0.19 -6.77
CA LEU A 355 25.72 1.46 -7.07
C LEU A 355 25.75 2.40 -5.84
N PRO A 356 25.83 3.72 -6.08
CA PRO A 356 25.84 4.71 -5.01
C PRO A 356 24.49 4.75 -4.29
N LEU A 357 24.47 5.13 -3.00
CA LEU A 357 23.25 5.10 -2.17
C LEU A 357 22.16 6.05 -2.72
N GLU A 358 22.54 7.07 -3.46
CA GLU A 358 21.67 8.08 -4.08
C GLU A 358 20.64 7.48 -5.03
N VAL A 359 20.83 6.24 -5.53
CA VAL A 359 19.79 5.55 -6.31
C VAL A 359 18.51 5.30 -5.51
N LEU A 360 18.58 5.28 -4.18
CA LEU A 360 17.41 5.20 -3.29
C LEU A 360 16.56 6.49 -3.32
N LEU A 361 17.14 7.61 -3.78
CA LEU A 361 16.43 8.88 -3.95
C LEU A 361 15.67 8.95 -5.29
N ASP A 362 15.94 8.03 -6.22
CA ASP A 362 15.19 7.96 -7.48
C ASP A 362 13.76 7.45 -7.22
N LYS A 363 12.79 8.27 -7.63
CA LYS A 363 11.36 7.98 -7.51
C LYS A 363 10.83 7.18 -8.71
N THR A 364 11.64 7.03 -9.74
CA THR A 364 11.34 6.22 -10.91
C THR A 364 11.52 4.76 -10.54
N GLN A 365 10.41 4.04 -10.48
CA GLN A 365 10.47 2.60 -10.29
C GLN A 365 11.14 1.96 -11.52
N LEU A 366 12.25 1.24 -11.30
CA LEU A 366 13.05 0.60 -12.36
C LEU A 366 12.20 -0.23 -13.34
N TYR A 367 11.16 -0.88 -12.83
CA TYR A 367 10.24 -1.70 -13.62
C TYR A 367 8.79 -1.45 -13.20
N LYS A 368 8.07 -0.63 -13.97
CA LYS A 368 6.61 -0.53 -13.89
C LYS A 368 5.99 -1.58 -14.81
N SER A 369 5.00 -2.33 -14.31
CA SER A 369 4.27 -3.32 -15.10
C SER A 369 2.78 -3.23 -14.80
N ASN A 370 1.96 -3.80 -15.67
CA ASN A 370 0.59 -4.12 -15.28
C ASN A 370 0.65 -5.30 -14.32
N PHE A 371 -0.12 -5.26 -13.23
CA PHE A 371 -0.20 -6.41 -12.35
C PHE A 371 -1.55 -6.52 -11.63
N LYS A 372 -1.83 -7.76 -11.20
CA LYS A 372 -2.83 -8.08 -10.17
C LYS A 372 -2.11 -8.89 -9.10
N ALA A 373 -2.42 -8.59 -7.85
CA ALA A 373 -1.87 -9.32 -6.72
C ALA A 373 -2.98 -9.71 -5.74
N LYS A 374 -2.67 -10.73 -4.94
CA LYS A 374 -3.51 -11.25 -3.84
C LYS A 374 -2.59 -11.69 -2.70
N SER A 375 -3.14 -11.92 -1.51
CA SER A 375 -2.36 -12.36 -0.37
C SER A 375 -3.08 -13.35 0.53
N ASP A 376 -2.31 -14.21 1.18
CA ASP A 376 -2.76 -15.17 2.19
C ASP A 376 -1.81 -15.20 3.38
N PHE A 377 -2.26 -15.83 4.46
CA PHE A 377 -1.41 -16.23 5.57
C PHE A 377 -1.50 -17.74 5.75
N VAL A 378 -0.36 -18.39 5.96
CA VAL A 378 -0.29 -19.83 6.20
C VAL A 378 -0.08 -20.11 7.68
N ARG A 379 -0.80 -21.11 8.21
CA ARG A 379 -0.70 -21.54 9.62
C ARG A 379 -0.17 -22.97 9.78
N GLU A 380 -0.25 -23.77 8.73
CA GLU A 380 0.24 -25.14 8.67
C GLU A 380 0.98 -25.30 7.33
N PRO A 381 2.15 -25.99 7.28
CA PRO A 381 2.90 -26.14 6.04
C PRO A 381 2.07 -26.75 4.92
N ILE A 382 2.18 -26.18 3.71
CA ILE A 382 1.56 -26.71 2.51
C ILE A 382 2.27 -28.02 2.15
N PRO A 383 1.54 -29.13 1.93
CA PRO A 383 2.15 -30.41 1.56
C PRO A 383 2.82 -30.33 0.18
N GLU A 384 3.75 -31.22 -0.11
CA GLU A 384 4.48 -31.23 -1.39
C GLU A 384 3.53 -31.32 -2.59
N GLU A 385 2.47 -32.11 -2.50
CA GLU A 385 1.45 -32.22 -3.56
C GLU A 385 0.72 -30.90 -3.81
N GLY A 386 0.57 -30.08 -2.76
CA GLY A 386 0.04 -28.72 -2.85
C GLY A 386 0.99 -27.79 -3.60
N LEU A 387 2.29 -27.87 -3.32
CA LEU A 387 3.31 -27.12 -4.05
C LEU A 387 3.40 -27.56 -5.51
N GLU A 388 3.29 -28.87 -5.78
CA GLU A 388 3.29 -29.42 -7.15
C GLU A 388 2.12 -28.93 -8.00
N GLY A 389 0.95 -28.72 -7.41
CA GLY A 389 -0.17 -28.09 -8.11
C GLY A 389 0.10 -26.63 -8.47
N ILE A 390 0.78 -25.87 -7.60
CA ILE A 390 1.22 -24.50 -7.91
C ILE A 390 2.15 -24.50 -9.13
N TRP A 391 3.12 -25.43 -9.19
CA TRP A 391 4.06 -25.54 -10.31
C TRP A 391 3.33 -25.74 -11.65
N LYS A 392 2.33 -26.63 -11.68
CA LYS A 392 1.50 -26.86 -12.88
C LYS A 392 0.79 -25.58 -13.35
N MET A 393 0.31 -24.75 -12.42
CA MET A 393 -0.34 -23.48 -12.76
C MET A 393 0.65 -22.42 -13.23
N PHE A 394 1.84 -22.33 -12.62
CA PHE A 394 2.89 -21.37 -13.00
C PHE A 394 3.39 -21.59 -14.43
N LEU A 395 3.57 -22.85 -14.84
CA LEU A 395 4.06 -23.19 -16.17
C LEU A 395 3.11 -22.78 -17.31
N ALA A 396 1.83 -22.52 -16.98
CA ALA A 396 0.82 -22.06 -17.94
C ALA A 396 0.84 -20.54 -18.21
N GLU A 397 1.65 -19.76 -17.49
CA GLU A 397 1.75 -18.30 -17.67
C GLU A 397 3.21 -17.83 -17.89
N GLU A 398 3.36 -16.54 -18.16
CA GLU A 398 4.64 -15.94 -18.55
C GLU A 398 5.37 -15.22 -17.42
N MET A 399 4.70 -14.41 -16.62
CA MET A 399 5.33 -13.62 -15.55
C MET A 399 4.53 -13.73 -14.26
N VAL A 400 4.88 -14.73 -13.46
CA VAL A 400 4.19 -15.04 -12.21
C VAL A 400 5.20 -15.09 -11.07
N PHE A 401 4.80 -14.53 -9.93
CA PHE A 401 5.58 -14.55 -8.71
C PHE A 401 4.73 -15.03 -7.53
N ILE A 402 5.31 -15.88 -6.70
CA ILE A 402 4.88 -16.05 -5.31
C ILE A 402 6.02 -15.61 -4.42
N ILE A 403 5.72 -14.75 -3.45
CA ILE A 403 6.68 -14.34 -2.41
C ILE A 403 6.17 -14.86 -1.07
N MET A 404 7.03 -15.56 -0.33
CA MET A 404 6.74 -16.16 0.97
C MET A 404 7.64 -15.53 2.02
N ASP A 405 7.09 -14.66 2.86
CA ASP A 405 7.84 -13.90 3.88
C ASP A 405 7.63 -14.52 5.27
N PRO A 406 8.70 -14.99 5.95
CA PRO A 406 8.59 -15.69 7.22
C PRO A 406 8.14 -14.77 8.36
N PHE A 407 7.19 -15.25 9.15
CA PHE A 407 6.75 -14.60 10.38
C PHE A 407 7.51 -15.21 11.57
N GLY A 408 6.88 -15.35 12.74
CA GLY A 408 7.58 -15.76 13.95
C GLY A 408 8.39 -14.64 14.59
N GLY A 409 9.29 -15.00 15.51
CA GLY A 409 10.08 -14.04 16.29
C GLY A 409 9.19 -13.01 17.00
N GLN A 410 9.53 -11.73 16.85
CA GLN A 410 8.78 -10.60 17.39
C GLN A 410 7.31 -10.56 16.95
N MET A 411 6.99 -11.05 15.74
CA MET A 411 5.60 -11.11 15.25
C MET A 411 4.73 -12.07 16.07
N ASN A 412 5.30 -13.05 16.77
CA ASN A 412 4.56 -13.92 17.69
C ASN A 412 4.38 -13.31 19.09
N ARG A 413 5.19 -12.32 19.45
CA ARG A 413 5.17 -11.69 20.79
C ARG A 413 4.19 -10.53 20.87
N ILE A 414 3.98 -9.82 19.77
CA ILE A 414 3.06 -8.68 19.71
C ILE A 414 1.61 -9.20 19.70
N PRO A 415 0.74 -8.73 20.62
CA PRO A 415 -0.68 -9.12 20.61
C PRO A 415 -1.40 -8.77 19.31
N GLU A 416 -2.35 -9.60 18.87
CA GLU A 416 -3.14 -9.34 17.66
C GLU A 416 -3.89 -8.00 17.68
N SER A 417 -4.19 -7.45 18.86
CA SER A 417 -4.90 -6.18 19.03
C SER A 417 -4.01 -4.97 19.31
N ALA A 418 -2.68 -5.15 19.40
CA ALA A 418 -1.74 -4.07 19.73
C ALA A 418 -1.81 -2.90 18.74
N VAL A 419 -2.00 -3.24 17.47
CA VAL A 419 -2.34 -2.34 16.35
C VAL A 419 -3.41 -3.03 15.50
N PRO A 420 -4.06 -2.35 14.53
CA PRO A 420 -5.10 -2.95 13.71
C PRO A 420 -4.67 -4.18 12.92
N PHE A 421 -3.40 -4.28 12.52
CA PHE A 421 -2.84 -5.46 11.86
C PHE A 421 -2.87 -6.68 12.82
N PRO A 422 -3.64 -7.73 12.52
CA PRO A 422 -3.94 -8.80 13.48
C PRO A 422 -3.16 -10.10 13.23
N HIS A 423 -2.33 -10.18 12.19
CA HIS A 423 -1.73 -11.43 11.74
C HIS A 423 -0.44 -11.71 12.50
N ARG A 424 -0.56 -12.10 13.78
CA ARG A 424 0.55 -12.27 14.73
C ARG A 424 0.85 -13.75 14.97
N ASN A 425 0.89 -14.17 16.23
CA ASN A 425 1.14 -15.55 16.64
C ASN A 425 0.25 -16.57 15.88
N GLY A 426 0.84 -17.71 15.54
CA GLY A 426 0.18 -18.79 14.81
C GLY A 426 0.18 -18.65 13.27
N ASN A 427 0.72 -17.57 12.70
CA ASN A 427 0.99 -17.48 11.26
C ASN A 427 2.47 -17.81 11.01
N LEU A 428 2.74 -18.78 10.15
CA LEU A 428 4.09 -19.21 9.79
C LEU A 428 4.75 -18.19 8.86
N TYR A 429 4.00 -17.73 7.86
CA TYR A 429 4.45 -16.75 6.87
C TYR A 429 3.26 -16.11 6.14
N ASN A 430 3.52 -14.97 5.51
CA ASN A 430 2.63 -14.36 4.52
C ASN A 430 2.96 -14.91 3.12
N ILE A 431 1.94 -15.08 2.28
CA ILE A 431 2.10 -15.33 0.85
C ILE A 431 1.57 -14.13 0.09
N GLN A 432 2.34 -13.67 -0.89
CA GLN A 432 1.90 -12.75 -1.93
C GLN A 432 1.91 -13.45 -3.28
N TYR A 433 0.77 -13.45 -3.97
CA TYR A 433 0.64 -13.91 -5.36
C TYR A 433 0.65 -12.69 -6.27
N ILE A 434 1.44 -12.70 -7.34
CA ILE A 434 1.49 -11.62 -8.33
C ILE A 434 1.52 -12.23 -9.72
N VAL A 435 0.66 -11.72 -10.60
CA VAL A 435 0.78 -11.93 -12.05
C VAL A 435 1.01 -10.60 -12.72
N LYS A 436 1.98 -10.57 -13.64
CA LYS A 436 2.36 -9.38 -14.41
C LYS A 436 2.15 -9.63 -15.90
N TRP A 437 1.94 -8.56 -16.65
CA TRP A 437 1.84 -8.63 -18.12
C TRP A 437 2.23 -7.30 -18.75
N GLU A 438 2.66 -7.35 -20.02
CA GLU A 438 3.17 -6.18 -20.74
C GLU A 438 2.05 -5.39 -21.44
N VAL A 439 1.17 -6.09 -22.17
CA VAL A 439 0.14 -5.46 -22.99
C VAL A 439 -1.01 -4.94 -22.13
N ASN A 440 -1.13 -3.62 -22.01
CA ASN A 440 -2.18 -2.98 -21.21
C ASN A 440 -3.51 -2.86 -21.98
N ASP A 441 -4.16 -3.99 -22.23
CA ASP A 441 -5.51 -4.05 -22.80
C ASP A 441 -6.48 -4.85 -21.91
N ILE A 442 -7.78 -4.66 -22.14
CA ILE A 442 -8.86 -5.27 -21.34
C ILE A 442 -8.83 -6.80 -21.43
N LYS A 443 -8.50 -7.37 -22.60
CA LYS A 443 -8.49 -8.82 -22.82
C LYS A 443 -7.33 -9.46 -22.05
N ALA A 444 -6.13 -8.91 -22.15
CA ALA A 444 -4.95 -9.33 -21.41
C ALA A 444 -5.19 -9.20 -19.89
N SER A 445 -5.72 -8.05 -19.44
CA SER A 445 -6.06 -7.84 -18.03
C SER A 445 -7.07 -8.87 -17.53
N ASN A 446 -8.16 -9.12 -18.27
CA ASN A 446 -9.17 -10.09 -17.87
C ASN A 446 -8.62 -11.53 -17.81
N LYS A 447 -7.77 -11.91 -18.77
CA LYS A 447 -7.09 -13.22 -18.76
C LYS A 447 -6.26 -13.38 -17.47
N GLN A 448 -5.41 -12.42 -17.17
CA GLN A 448 -4.48 -12.52 -16.03
C GLN A 448 -5.20 -12.42 -14.68
N ILE A 449 -6.22 -11.56 -14.57
CA ILE A 449 -7.08 -11.50 -13.38
C ILE A 449 -7.84 -12.81 -13.18
N HIS A 450 -8.33 -13.45 -14.25
CA HIS A 450 -8.97 -14.76 -14.13
C HIS A 450 -7.97 -15.82 -13.65
N TRP A 451 -6.77 -15.85 -14.22
CA TRP A 451 -5.72 -16.80 -13.83
C TRP A 451 -5.35 -16.70 -12.35
N ILE A 452 -5.09 -15.49 -11.83
CA ILE A 452 -4.72 -15.33 -10.41
C ILE A 452 -5.88 -15.64 -9.46
N ARG A 453 -7.14 -15.46 -9.89
CA ARG A 453 -8.30 -15.93 -9.13
C ARG A 453 -8.35 -17.45 -9.05
N MET A 454 -8.03 -18.15 -10.14
CA MET A 454 -7.94 -19.62 -10.14
C MET A 454 -6.84 -20.11 -9.18
N LEU A 455 -5.66 -19.49 -9.20
CA LEU A 455 -4.57 -19.83 -8.27
C LEU A 455 -4.99 -19.57 -6.81
N TYR A 456 -5.63 -18.43 -6.55
CA TYR A 456 -6.10 -18.09 -5.22
C TYR A 456 -7.16 -19.07 -4.72
N GLU A 457 -8.08 -19.52 -5.59
CA GLU A 457 -9.03 -20.57 -5.22
C GLU A 457 -8.36 -21.93 -4.99
N TYR A 458 -7.38 -22.31 -5.81
CA TYR A 458 -6.57 -23.50 -5.60
C TYR A 458 -5.90 -23.52 -4.22
N MET A 459 -5.43 -22.36 -3.75
CA MET A 459 -4.75 -22.23 -2.45
C MET A 459 -5.67 -22.26 -1.23
N ARG A 460 -7.00 -22.16 -1.42
CA ARG A 460 -7.98 -22.11 -0.33
C ARG A 460 -7.82 -23.18 0.78
N PRO A 461 -7.58 -24.48 0.49
CA PRO A 461 -7.48 -25.49 1.54
C PRO A 461 -6.16 -25.44 2.32
N TYR A 462 -5.13 -24.73 1.84
CA TYR A 462 -3.79 -24.74 2.42
C TYR A 462 -3.44 -23.48 3.23
N VAL A 463 -4.34 -22.51 3.27
CA VAL A 463 -4.12 -21.20 3.91
C VAL A 463 -5.07 -21.00 5.08
N SER A 464 -4.91 -19.90 5.80
CA SER A 464 -5.80 -19.55 6.90
C SER A 464 -7.27 -19.57 6.47
N LYS A 465 -8.14 -19.97 7.39
CA LYS A 465 -9.59 -20.02 7.23
C LYS A 465 -10.26 -19.39 8.45
N ASP A 466 -11.49 -18.92 8.24
CA ASP A 466 -12.38 -18.38 9.27
C ASP A 466 -11.80 -17.24 10.13
N PRO A 467 -11.46 -16.08 9.53
CA PRO A 467 -11.54 -15.76 8.10
C PRO A 467 -10.26 -16.13 7.35
N ARG A 468 -10.37 -16.25 6.01
CA ARG A 468 -9.19 -16.29 5.13
C ARG A 468 -8.50 -14.93 5.15
N ALA A 469 -7.38 -14.87 5.86
CA ALA A 469 -6.68 -13.64 6.16
C ALA A 469 -6.03 -13.03 4.92
N ALA A 470 -6.04 -11.70 4.83
CA ALA A 470 -5.42 -10.92 3.77
C ALA A 470 -4.69 -9.72 4.38
N TYR A 471 -3.73 -9.16 3.65
CA TYR A 471 -2.97 -7.98 4.07
C TYR A 471 -3.48 -6.72 3.37
N LEU A 472 -3.81 -5.68 4.15
CA LEU A 472 -4.40 -4.44 3.65
C LEU A 472 -3.55 -3.73 2.58
N ASN A 473 -2.22 -3.67 2.78
CA ASN A 473 -1.33 -3.02 1.81
C ASN A 473 -1.20 -3.81 0.49
N TYR A 474 -1.66 -5.06 0.44
CA TYR A 474 -1.88 -5.83 -0.79
C TYR A 474 -3.36 -5.82 -1.16
N ARG A 475 -3.91 -4.60 -1.28
CA ARG A 475 -5.34 -4.35 -1.45
C ARG A 475 -5.91 -5.20 -2.59
N ASP A 476 -7.03 -5.85 -2.34
CA ASP A 476 -7.72 -6.72 -3.29
C ASP A 476 -9.23 -6.47 -3.26
N LEU A 477 -9.76 -5.83 -4.29
CA LEU A 477 -11.20 -5.55 -4.40
C LEU A 477 -12.05 -6.82 -4.59
N ASP A 478 -11.45 -7.94 -4.99
CA ASP A 478 -12.18 -9.21 -5.13
C ASP A 478 -12.62 -9.78 -3.76
N LEU A 479 -12.07 -9.26 -2.66
CA LEU A 479 -12.48 -9.66 -1.30
C LEU A 479 -13.86 -9.11 -0.91
N GLY A 480 -14.34 -8.10 -1.64
CA GLY A 480 -15.58 -7.36 -1.41
C GLY A 480 -15.34 -5.86 -1.41
N THR A 481 -16.34 -5.07 -1.79
CA THR A 481 -16.30 -3.60 -1.77
C THR A 481 -17.50 -3.04 -1.02
N ASN A 482 -17.40 -1.78 -0.63
CA ASN A 482 -18.51 -0.98 -0.16
C ASN A 482 -19.38 -0.55 -1.35
N SER A 483 -20.70 -0.68 -1.22
CA SER A 483 -21.64 -0.15 -2.22
C SER A 483 -21.56 1.38 -2.36
N LEU A 484 -21.64 1.87 -3.61
CA LEU A 484 -21.61 3.29 -3.93
C LEU A 484 -22.77 4.04 -3.27
N GLY A 485 -22.46 5.09 -2.52
CA GLY A 485 -23.46 5.96 -1.87
C GLY A 485 -24.12 5.40 -0.61
N SER A 486 -23.93 4.11 -0.28
CA SER A 486 -24.47 3.49 0.95
C SER A 486 -23.48 2.47 1.49
N THR A 487 -22.71 2.84 2.51
CA THR A 487 -21.75 1.94 3.14
C THR A 487 -22.39 1.19 4.31
N SER A 488 -22.47 -0.14 4.23
CA SER A 488 -23.01 -0.99 5.29
C SER A 488 -21.90 -1.67 6.10
N TYR A 489 -22.00 -1.64 7.44
CA TYR A 489 -21.13 -2.43 8.30
C TYR A 489 -21.17 -3.92 7.95
N ALA A 490 -22.35 -4.46 7.62
CA ALA A 490 -22.52 -5.89 7.35
C ALA A 490 -21.79 -6.32 6.06
N GLU A 491 -21.91 -5.54 5.00
CA GLU A 491 -21.19 -5.76 3.73
C GLU A 491 -19.67 -5.61 3.95
N ALA A 492 -19.26 -4.54 4.64
CA ALA A 492 -17.85 -4.27 4.89
C ALA A 492 -17.18 -5.31 5.80
N ASN A 493 -17.94 -5.95 6.67
CA ASN A 493 -17.44 -6.95 7.61
C ASN A 493 -16.93 -8.23 6.91
N GLU A 494 -17.41 -8.54 5.71
CA GLU A 494 -16.96 -9.69 4.91
C GLU A 494 -15.49 -9.56 4.48
N TRP A 495 -15.09 -8.39 3.96
CA TRP A 495 -13.69 -8.12 3.63
C TRP A 495 -12.91 -7.61 4.85
N GLY A 496 -13.55 -6.86 5.74
CA GLY A 496 -12.93 -6.24 6.92
C GLY A 496 -12.35 -7.26 7.89
N LYS A 497 -13.05 -8.38 8.12
CA LYS A 497 -12.52 -9.48 8.93
C LYS A 497 -11.31 -10.17 8.30
N LYS A 498 -11.19 -10.19 6.96
CA LYS A 498 -10.01 -10.78 6.29
C LYS A 498 -8.77 -9.94 6.55
N TYR A 499 -8.89 -8.61 6.47
CA TYR A 499 -7.77 -7.71 6.77
C TYR A 499 -7.47 -7.58 8.27
N PHE A 500 -8.50 -7.50 9.12
CA PHE A 500 -8.36 -7.04 10.50
C PHE A 500 -8.86 -8.02 11.57
N LYS A 501 -9.38 -9.20 11.20
CA LYS A 501 -9.97 -10.19 12.13
C LYS A 501 -10.91 -9.50 13.14
N GLY A 502 -10.67 -9.71 14.44
CA GLY A 502 -11.45 -9.10 15.52
C GLY A 502 -11.28 -7.58 15.67
N ASN A 503 -10.21 -7.00 15.10
CA ASN A 503 -9.93 -5.56 15.20
C ASN A 503 -10.89 -4.72 14.35
N PHE A 504 -11.58 -5.30 13.35
CA PHE A 504 -12.48 -4.57 12.46
C PHE A 504 -13.59 -3.83 13.22
N LYS A 505 -14.16 -4.45 14.27
CA LYS A 505 -15.20 -3.82 15.08
C LYS A 505 -14.68 -2.58 15.83
N ARG A 506 -13.44 -2.61 16.32
CA ARG A 506 -12.83 -1.43 16.96
C ARG A 506 -12.58 -0.33 15.92
N LEU A 507 -12.05 -0.67 14.74
CA LEU A 507 -11.85 0.30 13.65
C LEU A 507 -13.14 1.04 13.28
N THR A 508 -14.26 0.32 13.14
CA THR A 508 -15.57 0.94 12.81
C THR A 508 -16.11 1.82 13.93
N ARG A 509 -15.84 1.50 15.20
CA ARG A 509 -16.13 2.40 16.34
C ARG A 509 -15.30 3.68 16.26
N VAL A 510 -13.99 3.58 16.03
CA VAL A 510 -13.13 4.75 15.86
C VAL A 510 -13.61 5.63 14.72
N LYS A 511 -13.89 5.02 13.55
CA LYS A 511 -14.48 5.73 12.40
C LYS A 511 -15.77 6.45 12.75
N SER A 512 -16.64 5.85 13.57
CA SER A 512 -17.91 6.43 13.99
C SER A 512 -17.77 7.67 14.87
N MET A 513 -16.64 7.79 15.58
CA MET A 513 -16.31 8.92 16.44
C MET A 513 -15.62 10.03 15.65
N THR A 514 -14.67 9.67 14.77
CA THR A 514 -13.80 10.65 14.10
C THR A 514 -14.34 11.15 12.76
N ASP A 515 -15.11 10.34 12.03
CA ASP A 515 -15.72 10.73 10.75
C ASP A 515 -17.11 10.06 10.59
N PRO A 516 -18.12 10.50 11.38
CA PRO A 516 -19.46 9.90 11.37
C PRO A 516 -20.22 10.10 10.05
N GLN A 517 -19.78 11.03 9.20
CA GLN A 517 -20.38 11.32 7.89
C GLN A 517 -19.73 10.52 6.75
N ASN A 518 -18.69 9.73 7.06
CA ASN A 518 -17.95 8.93 6.09
C ASN A 518 -17.38 9.78 4.93
N SER A 519 -16.77 10.91 5.28
CA SER A 519 -16.15 11.84 4.33
C SER A 519 -14.89 11.24 3.71
N PHE A 520 -14.03 10.65 4.54
CA PHE A 520 -12.87 9.88 4.09
C PHE A 520 -13.30 8.45 3.76
N ARG A 521 -13.58 8.20 2.49
CA ARG A 521 -14.11 6.91 2.03
C ARG A 521 -13.46 6.44 0.74
N SER A 522 -13.53 5.13 0.55
CA SER A 522 -13.16 4.42 -0.67
C SER A 522 -13.95 3.11 -0.76
N GLU A 523 -13.73 2.39 -1.84
CA GLU A 523 -14.30 1.09 -2.17
C GLU A 523 -14.04 0.05 -1.07
N GLN A 524 -13.01 0.22 -0.24
CA GLN A 524 -12.72 -0.62 0.93
C GLN A 524 -12.32 0.21 2.17
N SER A 525 -12.90 1.41 2.35
CA SER A 525 -12.71 2.16 3.60
C SER A 525 -13.53 1.57 4.75
N ILE A 526 -13.02 1.72 5.98
CA ILE A 526 -13.76 1.35 7.18
C ILE A 526 -15.06 2.17 7.28
N PRO A 527 -16.24 1.54 7.42
CA PRO A 527 -17.50 2.27 7.59
C PRO A 527 -17.70 2.78 9.03
N PRO A 528 -18.42 3.89 9.22
CA PRO A 528 -19.01 4.19 10.52
C PRO A 528 -20.12 3.17 10.85
N LEU A 529 -20.31 2.90 12.14
CA LEU A 529 -21.42 2.09 12.64
C LEU A 529 -22.74 2.86 12.48
N PRO A 530 -23.84 2.16 12.13
CA PRO A 530 -25.17 2.76 12.15
C PRO A 530 -25.49 3.30 13.54
N ARG A 531 -26.26 4.38 13.64
CA ARG A 531 -26.65 5.00 14.94
C ARG A 531 -27.23 4.01 15.97
N LYS A 532 -27.83 2.91 15.52
CA LYS A 532 -28.40 1.84 16.37
C LYS A 532 -27.36 0.95 17.05
N TYR A 533 -26.10 1.00 16.63
CA TYR A 533 -24.98 0.20 17.13
C TYR A 533 -23.83 1.05 17.68
N LYS A 534 -24.03 2.37 17.78
CA LYS A 534 -23.08 3.31 18.39
C LYS A 534 -23.02 3.12 19.90
#